data_AF-A0AAD4QTN5-F1
#
_entry.id   AF-A0AAD4QTN5-F1
#
_cell.length_a   1.000
_cell.length_b   1.000
_cell.length_c   1.000
_cell.angle_alpha   90.00
_cell.angle_beta   90.00
_cell.angle_gamma   90.00
#
_symmetry.space_group_name_H-M   'P 1'
#
loop_
_entity.id
_entity.type
_entity.pdbx_description
1 polymer ?
#
loop_
_entity_poly.entity_id
_entity_poly.type
_entity_poly.pdbx_seq_one_letter_code
_entity_poly.pdbx_strand_id
1 'polypeptide(L)'
;MVAAFFLPVIVILIISRYAIADDWACGSGQFLEDVAEIDVNNDCPENKAAMNACCVTHDSCYGGQQARSTCDDNFCKCLTNATASSSVCSTKESPEWCNLVKVFGGMAYETTSTTSPTTPTTPTTPTSPTASTTPTTPTTPTTRTTPNTSTTSTTLTTPTDSFLSYIISWFHG
;
A
#
# COMPACT_ATOMS: atom_id res chain seq x y z
N MET A 1 36.04 24.91 -31.86
CA MET A 1 34.66 24.55 -32.27
C MET A 1 34.29 23.18 -31.70
N VAL A 2 34.12 23.05 -30.37
CA VAL A 2 33.82 21.74 -29.72
C VAL A 2 32.68 21.82 -28.69
N ALA A 3 32.25 23.02 -28.29
CA ALA A 3 31.24 23.21 -27.25
C ALA A 3 29.79 22.97 -27.71
N ALA A 4 29.51 23.00 -29.02
CA ALA A 4 28.15 22.95 -29.55
C ALA A 4 27.50 21.55 -29.53
N PHE A 5 28.30 20.48 -29.41
CA PHE A 5 27.80 19.10 -29.40
C PHE A 5 27.44 18.59 -28.00
N PHE A 6 27.88 19.28 -26.94
CA PHE A 6 27.58 18.87 -25.56
C PHE A 6 26.20 19.34 -25.09
N LEU A 7 25.69 20.46 -25.61
CA LEU A 7 24.36 20.96 -25.26
C LEU A 7 23.22 19.97 -25.55
N PRO A 8 23.11 19.35 -26.74
CA PRO A 8 22.04 18.38 -26.97
C PRO A 8 22.19 17.13 -26.11
N VAL A 9 23.42 16.67 -25.81
CA VAL A 9 23.65 15.52 -24.92
C VAL A 9 23.27 15.85 -23.47
N ILE A 10 23.65 17.02 -22.98
CA ILE A 10 23.29 17.50 -21.63
C ILE A 10 21.77 17.68 -21.54
N VAL A 11 21.13 18.25 -22.56
CA VAL A 11 19.67 18.40 -22.64
C VAL A 11 18.97 17.04 -22.70
N ILE A 12 19.49 16.05 -23.46
CA ILE A 12 18.96 14.68 -23.47
C ILE A 12 19.11 14.02 -22.10
N LEU A 13 20.26 14.15 -21.42
CA LEU A 13 20.47 13.62 -20.08
C LEU A 13 19.57 14.29 -19.03
N ILE A 14 19.25 15.57 -19.21
CA ILE A 14 18.28 16.30 -18.38
C ILE A 14 16.85 15.84 -18.71
N ILE A 15 16.46 15.76 -19.99
CA ILE A 15 15.12 15.30 -20.41
C ILE A 15 14.88 13.85 -19.99
N SER A 16 15.87 12.96 -20.10
CA SER A 16 15.77 11.58 -19.61
C SER A 16 15.60 11.48 -18.09
N ARG A 17 15.94 12.52 -17.33
CA ARG A 17 15.63 12.62 -15.89
C ARG A 17 14.28 13.30 -15.61
N TYR A 18 13.68 13.99 -16.58
CA TYR A 18 12.43 14.73 -16.43
C TYR A 18 11.20 14.02 -16.98
N ALA A 19 11.38 13.09 -17.93
CA ALA A 19 10.27 12.52 -18.68
C ALA A 19 9.78 11.19 -18.10
N ILE A 20 9.27 11.19 -16.87
CA ILE A 20 8.06 10.41 -16.54
C ILE A 20 7.35 11.17 -15.41
N ALA A 21 6.24 11.83 -15.72
CA ALA A 21 5.21 11.97 -14.70
C ALA A 21 4.60 10.58 -14.62
N ASP A 22 5.14 9.73 -13.74
CA ASP A 22 4.60 8.39 -13.54
C ASP A 22 3.14 8.54 -13.14
N ASP A 23 2.25 7.80 -13.83
CA ASP A 23 0.86 7.64 -13.38
C ASP A 23 0.88 7.27 -11.89
N TRP A 24 -0.12 7.77 -11.16
CA TRP A 24 -0.23 7.44 -9.73
C TRP A 24 -0.44 5.94 -9.56
N ALA A 25 0.47 5.30 -8.83
CA ALA A 25 0.51 3.84 -8.66
C ALA A 25 0.13 3.40 -7.25
N CYS A 26 0.14 4.31 -6.27
CA CYS A 26 -0.20 3.93 -4.91
C CYS A 26 -1.69 3.62 -4.77
N GLY A 27 -2.03 2.38 -4.45
CA GLY A 27 -3.40 1.95 -4.22
C GLY A 27 -3.58 0.49 -4.63
N SER A 28 -4.82 0.01 -4.60
CA SER A 28 -5.16 -1.32 -5.11
C SER A 28 -6.48 -1.24 -5.85
N GLY A 29 -6.41 -0.80 -7.11
CA GLY A 29 -7.56 -0.53 -7.96
C GLY A 29 -7.99 0.93 -7.94
N GLN A 30 -8.73 1.33 -8.98
CA GLN A 30 -9.02 2.73 -9.33
C GLN A 30 -9.54 3.58 -8.17
N PHE A 31 -10.50 3.08 -7.38
CA PHE A 31 -11.04 3.87 -6.26
C PHE A 31 -10.00 4.14 -5.17
N LEU A 32 -9.22 3.13 -4.78
CA LEU A 32 -8.22 3.30 -3.73
C LEU A 32 -7.00 4.09 -4.22
N GLU A 33 -6.67 3.97 -5.51
CA GLU A 33 -5.67 4.81 -6.18
C GLU A 33 -6.07 6.29 -6.15
N ASP A 34 -7.31 6.63 -6.53
CA ASP A 34 -7.79 8.01 -6.53
C ASP A 34 -7.76 8.63 -5.12
N VAL A 35 -8.25 7.90 -4.11
CA VAL A 35 -8.27 8.42 -2.73
C VAL A 35 -6.84 8.55 -2.18
N ALA A 36 -5.97 7.60 -2.48
CA ALA A 36 -4.54 7.67 -2.16
C ALA A 36 -3.89 8.92 -2.76
N GLU A 37 -4.20 9.23 -4.02
CA GLU A 37 -3.64 10.39 -4.69
C GLU A 37 -4.11 11.70 -4.06
N ILE A 38 -5.39 11.78 -3.71
CA ILE A 38 -5.98 12.96 -3.05
C ILE A 38 -5.32 13.20 -1.70
N ASP A 39 -5.17 12.15 -0.89
CA ASP A 39 -4.55 12.20 0.44
C ASP A 39 -3.12 12.76 0.36
N VAL A 40 -2.28 12.16 -0.50
CA VAL A 40 -0.89 12.60 -0.69
C VAL A 40 -0.79 13.99 -1.34
N ASN A 41 -1.70 14.35 -2.25
CA ASN A 41 -1.76 15.71 -2.81
C ASN A 41 -2.05 16.77 -1.72
N ASN A 42 -2.84 16.43 -0.70
CA ASN A 42 -3.22 17.36 0.36
C ASN A 42 -2.13 17.50 1.42
N ASP A 43 -1.59 16.38 1.91
CA ASP A 43 -0.69 16.37 3.06
C ASP A 43 0.79 16.43 2.65
N CYS A 44 1.12 15.88 1.47
CA CYS A 44 2.48 15.70 1.00
C CYS A 44 2.73 16.07 -0.47
N PRO A 45 2.24 17.23 -0.97
CA PRO A 45 2.33 17.57 -2.39
C PRO A 45 3.78 17.64 -2.90
N GLU A 46 4.71 18.10 -2.06
CA GLU A 46 6.14 18.20 -2.42
C GLU A 46 6.84 16.83 -2.49
N ASN A 47 6.31 15.84 -1.76
CA ASN A 47 6.87 14.48 -1.68
C ASN A 47 6.14 13.49 -2.59
N LYS A 48 5.02 13.90 -3.21
CA LYS A 48 4.15 13.03 -4.03
C LYS A 48 4.91 12.16 -5.02
N ALA A 49 5.76 12.77 -5.85
CA ALA A 49 6.51 12.03 -6.86
C ALA A 49 7.45 10.98 -6.24
N ALA A 50 8.12 11.34 -5.14
CA ALA A 50 9.01 10.44 -4.43
C ALA A 50 8.25 9.30 -3.72
N MET A 51 7.09 9.59 -3.15
CA MET A 51 6.21 8.57 -2.55
C MET A 51 5.65 7.63 -3.63
N ASN A 52 5.23 8.15 -4.79
CA ASN A 52 4.75 7.34 -5.91
C ASN A 52 5.82 6.36 -6.41
N ALA A 53 7.08 6.80 -6.50
CA ALA A 53 8.19 5.94 -6.87
C ALA A 53 8.38 4.75 -5.90
N CYS A 54 8.05 4.93 -4.62
CA CYS A 54 8.03 3.84 -3.64
C CYS A 54 6.93 2.82 -3.96
N CYS A 55 5.74 3.27 -4.36
CA CYS A 55 4.62 2.40 -4.74
C CYS A 55 4.93 1.59 -5.99
N VAL A 56 5.46 2.22 -7.05
CA VAL A 56 5.91 1.52 -8.27
C VAL A 56 6.91 0.40 -7.94
N THR A 57 7.87 0.69 -7.04
CA THR A 57 8.86 -0.31 -6.60
C THR A 57 8.23 -1.44 -5.80
N HIS A 58 7.25 -1.12 -4.95
CA HIS A 58 6.52 -2.08 -4.12
C HIS A 58 5.66 -3.02 -4.96
N ASP A 59 4.91 -2.49 -5.92
CA ASP A 59 4.10 -3.26 -6.85
C ASP A 59 4.98 -4.18 -7.70
N SER A 60 6.12 -3.70 -8.17
CA SER A 60 7.09 -4.54 -8.87
C SER A 60 7.64 -5.66 -7.98
N CYS A 61 7.83 -5.40 -6.68
CA CYS A 61 8.28 -6.42 -5.72
C CYS A 61 7.20 -7.49 -5.49
N TYR A 62 5.93 -7.08 -5.38
CA TYR A 62 4.77 -7.96 -5.29
C TYR A 62 4.60 -8.80 -6.57
N GLY A 63 4.65 -8.17 -7.75
CA GLY A 63 4.61 -8.86 -9.04
C GLY A 63 5.77 -9.84 -9.25
N GLY A 64 6.95 -9.52 -8.70
CA GLY A 64 8.10 -10.42 -8.64
C GLY A 64 7.98 -11.54 -7.60
N GLN A 65 6.90 -11.57 -6.80
CA GLN A 65 6.62 -12.57 -5.78
C GLN A 65 7.78 -12.77 -4.79
N GLN A 66 8.47 -11.68 -4.45
CA GLN A 66 9.40 -11.71 -3.31
C GLN A 66 8.61 -11.80 -2.01
N ALA A 67 9.23 -12.29 -0.93
CA ALA A 67 8.56 -12.39 0.36
C ALA A 67 7.86 -11.07 0.74
N ARG A 68 6.56 -11.10 0.97
CA ARG A 68 5.74 -9.90 1.23
C ARG A 68 6.35 -8.98 2.29
N SER A 69 6.82 -9.54 3.40
CA SER A 69 7.48 -8.76 4.47
C SER A 69 8.71 -8.00 3.97
N THR A 70 9.48 -8.58 3.04
CA THR A 70 10.63 -7.90 2.42
C THR A 70 10.19 -6.73 1.56
N CYS A 71 9.14 -6.91 0.75
CA CYS A 71 8.58 -5.83 -0.05
C CYS A 71 8.03 -4.70 0.83
N ASP A 72 7.25 -5.04 1.85
CA ASP A 72 6.65 -4.06 2.77
C ASP A 72 7.73 -3.30 3.57
N ASP A 73 8.76 -3.99 4.07
CA ASP A 73 9.86 -3.34 4.78
C ASP A 73 10.70 -2.42 3.88
N ASN A 74 10.90 -2.79 2.62
CA ASN A 74 11.58 -1.95 1.64
C ASN A 74 10.74 -0.72 1.28
N PHE A 75 9.42 -0.89 1.13
CA PHE A 75 8.49 0.22 0.93
C PHE A 75 8.54 1.21 2.10
N CYS A 76 8.46 0.72 3.34
CA CYS A 76 8.56 1.57 4.54
C CYS A 76 9.86 2.39 4.57
N LYS A 77 11.01 1.76 4.26
CA LYS A 77 12.31 2.46 4.17
C LYS A 77 12.32 3.49 3.05
N CYS A 78 11.74 3.16 1.90
CA CYS A 78 11.60 4.08 0.79
C CYS A 78 10.81 5.33 1.20
N LEU A 79 9.64 5.14 1.83
CA LEU A 79 8.82 6.27 2.31
C LEU A 79 9.56 7.15 3.32
N THR A 80 10.32 6.56 4.25
CA THR A 80 11.12 7.33 5.21
C THR A 80 12.09 8.27 4.50
N ASN A 81 12.75 7.79 3.43
CA ASN A 81 13.67 8.62 2.64
C ASN A 81 12.92 9.62 1.75
N ALA A 82 11.84 9.18 1.11
CA ALA A 82 11.03 9.98 0.19
C ALA A 82 10.37 11.18 0.88
N THR A 83 10.10 11.07 2.18
CA THR A 83 9.41 12.08 2.99
C THR A 83 10.33 12.86 3.91
N ALA A 84 11.64 12.57 3.94
CA ALA A 84 12.60 13.14 4.87
C ALA A 84 12.69 14.68 4.84
N SER A 85 12.29 15.32 3.75
CA SER A 85 12.26 16.78 3.60
C SER A 85 11.07 17.45 4.30
N SER A 86 10.03 16.70 4.68
CA SER A 86 8.81 17.23 5.29
C SER A 86 8.54 16.57 6.64
N SER A 87 8.36 17.39 7.67
CA SER A 87 8.08 16.91 9.03
C SER A 87 6.77 16.14 9.10
N VAL A 88 5.71 16.64 8.47
CA VAL A 88 4.39 15.98 8.45
C VAL A 88 4.48 14.65 7.71
N CYS A 89 5.05 14.68 6.50
CA CYS A 89 5.16 13.47 5.68
C CYS A 89 6.04 12.39 6.33
N SER A 90 7.12 12.78 7.00
CA SER A 90 8.03 11.81 7.63
C SER A 90 7.52 11.26 8.97
N THR A 91 6.78 12.06 9.75
CA THR A 91 6.35 11.66 11.10
C THR A 91 4.91 11.15 11.17
N LYS A 92 4.09 11.39 10.14
CA LYS A 92 2.69 10.97 10.08
C LYS A 92 2.43 10.08 8.87
N GLU A 93 2.51 10.64 7.66
CA GLU A 93 2.14 9.92 6.43
C GLU A 93 2.99 8.67 6.21
N SER A 94 4.31 8.81 6.20
CA SER A 94 5.21 7.68 5.93
C SER A 94 4.98 6.48 6.89
N PRO A 95 4.87 6.68 8.23
CA PRO A 95 4.50 5.61 9.14
C PRO A 95 3.11 4.99 8.87
N GLU A 96 2.12 5.82 8.52
CA GLU A 96 0.76 5.37 8.27
C GLU A 96 0.66 4.50 7.00
N TRP A 97 1.21 4.99 5.90
CA TRP A 97 1.31 4.26 4.63
C TRP A 97 2.08 2.93 4.80
N CYS A 98 3.18 2.94 5.56
CA CYS A 98 3.92 1.74 5.92
C CYS A 98 3.06 0.73 6.70
N ASN A 99 2.28 1.18 7.68
CA ASN A 99 1.39 0.32 8.43
C ASN A 99 0.28 -0.26 7.56
N LEU A 100 -0.24 0.54 6.63
CA LEU A 100 -1.33 0.15 5.75
C LEU A 100 -0.97 -1.06 4.88
N VAL A 101 0.19 -1.03 4.22
CA VAL A 101 0.61 -2.16 3.37
C VAL A 101 0.89 -3.42 4.20
N LYS A 102 1.39 -3.27 5.44
CA LYS A 102 1.66 -4.39 6.34
C LYS A 102 0.39 -5.05 6.85
N VAL A 103 -0.67 -4.29 7.07
CA VAL A 103 -1.96 -4.82 7.53
C VAL A 103 -2.80 -5.33 6.36
N PHE A 104 -2.94 -4.54 5.29
CA PHE A 104 -3.93 -4.76 4.23
C PHE A 104 -3.35 -5.24 2.90
N GLY A 105 -2.03 -5.12 2.67
CA GLY A 105 -1.39 -5.45 1.40
C GLY A 105 -1.42 -6.95 1.01
N GLY A 106 -1.89 -7.83 1.90
CA GLY A 106 -1.94 -9.27 1.66
C GLY A 106 -2.80 -9.63 0.43
N MET A 107 -3.96 -8.99 0.27
CA MET A 107 -4.84 -9.24 -0.87
C MET A 107 -4.16 -8.85 -2.20
N ALA A 108 -3.57 -7.66 -2.27
CA ALA A 108 -2.84 -7.20 -3.44
C ALA A 108 -1.67 -8.15 -3.78
N TYR A 109 -0.90 -8.56 -2.77
CA TYR A 109 0.19 -9.53 -2.94
C TYR A 109 -0.29 -10.86 -3.54
N GLU A 110 -1.37 -11.43 -3.01
CA GLU A 110 -1.91 -12.73 -3.45
C GLU A 110 -2.45 -12.68 -4.88
N THR A 111 -3.07 -11.56 -5.30
CA THR A 111 -3.59 -11.43 -6.68
C THR A 111 -2.48 -11.55 -7.73
N THR A 112 -1.29 -11.04 -7.43
CA THR A 112 -0.12 -11.13 -8.33
C THR A 112 0.50 -12.53 -8.38
N SER A 113 0.24 -13.39 -7.37
CA SER A 113 0.71 -14.78 -7.34
C SER A 113 -0.07 -15.68 -8.30
N THR A 114 -1.34 -15.36 -8.54
CA THR A 114 -2.28 -16.20 -9.31
C THR A 114 -2.14 -15.99 -10.83
N THR A 115 -1.47 -14.93 -11.26
CA THR A 115 -1.22 -14.59 -12.67
C THR A 115 0.15 -15.04 -13.20
N SER A 116 0.99 -15.65 -12.34
CA SER A 116 2.28 -16.20 -12.77
C SER A 116 2.06 -17.45 -13.64
N PRO A 117 2.73 -17.60 -14.81
CA PRO A 117 2.52 -18.73 -15.69
C PRO A 117 2.89 -20.02 -14.96
N THR A 118 1.85 -20.77 -14.57
CA THR A 118 1.98 -22.04 -13.89
C THR A 118 2.69 -22.99 -14.86
N THR A 119 3.95 -23.32 -14.56
CA THR A 119 4.54 -24.55 -15.07
C THR A 119 3.60 -25.68 -14.63
N PRO A 120 3.13 -26.56 -15.52
CA PRO A 120 2.19 -27.61 -15.16
C PRO A 120 2.85 -28.58 -14.17
N THR A 121 2.53 -28.44 -12.89
CA THR A 121 2.94 -29.39 -11.86
C THR A 121 2.07 -30.63 -12.02
N THR A 122 2.71 -31.72 -12.46
CA THR A 122 2.21 -33.10 -12.46
C THR A 122 1.39 -33.40 -11.19
N PRO A 123 0.23 -34.06 -11.28
CA PRO A 123 -0.55 -34.43 -10.11
C PRO A 123 0.24 -35.41 -9.24
N THR A 124 0.70 -34.97 -8.06
CA THR A 124 1.18 -35.86 -7.01
C THR A 124 -0.02 -36.41 -6.25
N THR A 125 -0.12 -37.74 -6.26
CA THR A 125 -1.06 -38.59 -5.53
C THR A 125 -1.23 -38.16 -4.06
N PRO A 126 -2.47 -38.12 -3.51
CA PRO A 126 -2.70 -37.77 -2.12
C PRO A 126 -2.22 -38.88 -1.17
N THR A 127 -1.25 -38.56 -0.33
CA THR A 127 -0.89 -39.38 0.82
C THR A 127 -1.84 -39.05 1.98
N SER A 128 -2.58 -40.06 2.41
CA SER A 128 -3.50 -40.07 3.57
C SER A 128 -2.84 -39.59 4.88
N PRO A 129 -3.47 -38.68 5.65
CA PRO A 129 -3.11 -38.48 7.05
C PRO A 129 -3.94 -39.38 7.99
N THR A 130 -3.23 -40.11 8.84
CA THR A 130 -3.72 -40.98 9.91
C THR A 130 -4.32 -40.19 11.08
N ALA A 131 -5.57 -40.55 11.45
CA ALA A 131 -6.25 -40.50 12.74
C ALA A 131 -6.02 -39.33 13.75
N SER A 132 -7.06 -38.49 13.86
CA SER A 132 -7.87 -38.21 15.05
C SER A 132 -7.19 -37.99 16.42
N THR A 133 -7.16 -36.73 16.86
CA THR A 133 -7.15 -36.37 18.29
C THR A 133 -8.31 -35.41 18.63
N THR A 134 -8.99 -35.78 19.71
CA THR A 134 -10.18 -35.28 20.41
C THR A 134 -10.40 -33.75 20.48
N PRO A 135 -11.65 -33.25 20.32
CA PRO A 135 -12.03 -31.86 20.60
C PRO A 135 -12.28 -31.62 22.10
N THR A 136 -11.68 -30.57 22.65
CA THR A 136 -12.01 -30.02 23.98
C THR A 136 -13.04 -28.89 23.87
N THR A 137 -14.09 -28.99 24.68
CA THR A 137 -15.26 -28.11 24.82
C THR A 137 -14.92 -26.64 25.10
N PRO A 138 -15.50 -25.67 24.37
CA PRO A 138 -15.54 -24.26 24.77
C PRO A 138 -16.77 -23.92 25.61
N THR A 139 -16.56 -23.20 26.72
CA THR A 139 -17.58 -22.72 27.65
C THR A 139 -18.21 -21.40 27.18
N THR A 140 -19.54 -21.31 27.29
CA THR A 140 -20.41 -20.15 27.05
C THR A 140 -20.09 -18.94 27.96
N PRO A 141 -20.22 -17.71 27.44
CA PRO A 141 -21.03 -16.72 28.15
C PRO A 141 -22.02 -15.95 27.25
N THR A 142 -23.29 -15.96 27.66
CA THR A 142 -24.35 -14.98 27.36
C THR A 142 -23.91 -13.57 27.79
N THR A 143 -24.25 -12.46 27.10
CA THR A 143 -25.61 -11.87 27.09
C THR A 143 -25.69 -10.74 26.06
N ARG A 144 -26.87 -10.63 25.44
CA ARG A 144 -27.35 -9.62 24.49
C ARG A 144 -27.74 -8.32 25.19
N THR A 145 -27.42 -7.16 24.61
CA THR A 145 -28.18 -5.93 24.85
C THR A 145 -28.27 -5.11 23.55
N THR A 146 -29.52 -4.73 23.23
CA THR A 146 -30.01 -4.10 21.99
C THR A 146 -29.82 -2.57 21.99
N PRO A 147 -30.11 -1.88 20.87
CA PRO A 147 -29.46 -0.64 20.46
C PRO A 147 -30.17 0.60 21.00
N ASN A 148 -29.43 1.70 21.10
CA ASN A 148 -30.03 3.02 21.21
C ASN A 148 -29.52 3.91 20.08
N THR A 149 -30.42 4.17 19.15
CA THR A 149 -30.37 5.28 18.20
C THR A 149 -30.28 6.58 18.97
N SER A 150 -29.26 7.40 18.70
CA SER A 150 -29.34 8.84 18.96
C SER A 150 -28.57 9.60 17.90
N THR A 151 -29.34 10.23 17.02
CA THR A 151 -28.93 11.23 16.06
C THR A 151 -28.31 12.40 16.82
N THR A 152 -27.03 12.71 16.60
CA THR A 152 -26.47 14.00 17.00
C THR A 152 -25.53 14.48 15.91
N SER A 153 -26.07 15.41 15.12
CA SER A 153 -25.36 16.30 14.23
C SER A 153 -24.21 16.95 14.98
N THR A 154 -22.97 16.67 14.56
CA THR A 154 -21.80 17.37 15.07
C THR A 154 -20.98 17.82 13.87
N THR A 155 -21.21 19.08 13.53
CA THR A 155 -20.27 20.06 12.98
C THR A 155 -18.89 19.50 12.62
N LEU A 156 -18.62 19.44 11.31
CA LEU A 156 -17.35 19.02 10.75
C LEU A 156 -16.29 20.10 11.01
N THR A 157 -15.59 19.98 12.13
CA THR A 157 -14.37 20.72 12.45
C THR A 157 -13.32 19.72 12.91
N THR A 158 -12.43 19.30 12.00
CA THR A 158 -10.98 19.55 12.02
C THR A 158 -10.23 18.58 11.09
N PRO A 159 -9.11 19.04 10.48
CA PRO A 159 -8.19 18.22 9.69
C PRO A 159 -7.30 17.35 10.60
N THR A 160 -6.63 16.34 10.04
CA THR A 160 -5.54 15.51 10.63
C THR A 160 -5.82 14.07 11.11
N ASP A 161 -6.86 13.39 10.63
CA ASP A 161 -6.82 11.92 10.55
C ASP A 161 -6.96 11.58 9.07
N SER A 162 -5.98 10.88 8.48
CA SER A 162 -6.04 10.55 7.06
C SER A 162 -7.40 9.90 6.79
N PHE A 163 -8.13 10.50 5.85
CA PHE A 163 -9.45 10.04 5.48
C PHE A 163 -9.42 8.57 5.04
N LEU A 164 -8.25 8.10 4.57
CA LEU A 164 -7.93 6.73 4.21
C LEU A 164 -8.04 5.76 5.40
N SER A 165 -7.47 6.11 6.56
CA SER A 165 -7.60 5.31 7.79
C SER A 165 -9.03 5.22 8.29
N TYR A 166 -9.78 6.33 8.17
CA TYR A 166 -11.20 6.35 8.50
C TYR A 166 -11.98 5.42 7.56
N ILE A 167 -11.86 5.56 6.24
CA ILE A 167 -12.57 4.73 5.25
C ILE A 167 -12.25 3.23 5.42
N ILE A 168 -11.01 2.88 5.73
CA ILE A 168 -10.61 1.48 5.92
C ILE A 168 -11.21 0.90 7.21
N SER A 169 -11.40 1.71 8.26
CA SER A 169 -12.10 1.28 9.48
C SER A 169 -13.58 0.91 9.26
N TRP A 170 -14.22 1.43 8.20
CA TRP A 170 -15.62 1.11 7.85
C TRP A 170 -15.80 -0.26 7.20
N PHE A 171 -14.74 -0.85 6.63
CA PHE A 171 -14.83 -2.17 5.99
C PHE A 171 -14.70 -3.34 6.98
N HIS A 172 -14.39 -3.09 8.25
CA HIS A 172 -14.28 -4.09 9.33
C HIS A 172 -15.37 -3.99 10.41
N GLY A 173 -16.49 -3.31 10.13
CA GLY A 173 -17.67 -3.21 10.99
C GLY A 173 -18.73 -4.27 10.73
#